data_AF-A0A369SJV7-F1
#
_entry.id   AF-A0A369SJV7-F1
#
_cell.length_a   1.000
_cell.length_b   1.000
_cell.length_c   1.000
_cell.angle_alpha   90.00
_cell.angle_beta   90.00
_cell.angle_gamma   90.00
#
_symmetry.space_group_name_H-M   'P 1'
#
loop_
_entity.id
_entity.type
_entity.pdbx_description
1 polymer ?
#
loop_
_entity_poly.entity_id
_entity_poly.type
_entity_poly.pdbx_seq_one_letter_code
_entity_poly.pdbx_strand_id
1 'polypeptide(L)'
;MVRYRSDDSDGDSAILLTPNRSRQGHQNKKKCYCAILSCVGTLIILVAIATIVLIAFHASCKITWQFNEDCDTIRKAIVNQIHNWTSDTNCQYGGEKCLYHLISETPKMVVAYHVTPKAHYRDNLKFLFIKDPGDGVQCEVQGFSASEIFYAILDFGTNYCNLHNLIVGSGIDRVPGYKEETSDSICTQYSIANCTHF
;
A
#
# COMPACT_ATOMS: atom_id res chain seq x y z
N MET A 1 55.17 90.27 -0.87
CA MET A 1 55.16 88.79 -0.79
C MET A 1 54.50 88.30 -2.07
N VAL A 2 55.30 87.74 -2.99
CA VAL A 2 54.84 87.26 -4.31
C VAL A 2 54.84 85.73 -4.30
N ARG A 3 53.69 85.13 -4.64
CA ARG A 3 53.48 83.96 -5.53
C ARG A 3 52.01 84.03 -5.99
N TYR A 4 51.70 84.46 -7.22
CA TYR A 4 51.60 83.69 -8.49
C TYR A 4 50.79 82.39 -8.34
N ARG A 5 49.58 82.14 -8.89
CA ARG A 5 48.77 82.48 -10.10
C ARG A 5 48.56 81.22 -10.97
N SER A 6 47.31 81.06 -11.43
CA SER A 6 46.81 80.36 -12.65
C SER A 6 46.93 78.83 -12.71
N ASP A 7 46.11 78.05 -13.43
CA ASP A 7 45.15 78.25 -14.53
C ASP A 7 44.16 77.04 -14.49
N ASP A 8 42.86 77.20 -14.73
CA ASP A 8 42.15 77.14 -16.03
C ASP A 8 41.94 75.70 -16.56
N SER A 9 40.72 75.38 -17.00
CA SER A 9 40.34 74.44 -18.08
C SER A 9 38.99 73.74 -17.86
N ASP A 10 38.07 74.04 -18.78
CA ASP A 10 36.87 73.27 -19.14
C ASP A 10 37.14 71.76 -19.27
N GLY A 11 36.15 70.94 -18.91
CA GLY A 11 36.25 69.49 -19.01
C GLY A 11 34.93 68.78 -18.74
N ASP A 12 33.99 68.94 -19.66
CA ASP A 12 32.73 68.22 -19.75
C ASP A 12 32.95 66.70 -19.55
N SER A 13 32.57 66.18 -18.39
CA SER A 13 32.72 64.76 -18.05
C SER A 13 31.34 64.15 -17.89
N ALA A 14 30.86 63.53 -18.96
CA ALA A 14 29.67 62.70 -19.00
C ALA A 14 29.68 61.70 -17.83
N ILE A 15 28.72 61.83 -16.91
CA ILE A 15 28.45 60.85 -15.86
C ILE A 15 27.90 59.60 -16.56
N LEU A 16 28.80 58.68 -16.93
CA LEU A 16 28.42 57.34 -17.35
C LEU A 16 27.94 56.59 -16.09
N LEU A 17 26.62 56.62 -15.84
CA LEU A 17 25.97 55.76 -14.85
C LEU A 17 26.18 54.30 -15.26
N THR A 18 27.27 53.68 -14.81
CA THR A 18 27.39 52.23 -14.89
C THR A 18 26.33 51.62 -13.95
N PRO A 19 25.49 50.69 -14.42
CA PRO A 19 24.56 50.02 -13.53
C PRO A 19 25.37 49.27 -12.48
N ASN A 20 25.03 49.49 -11.21
CA ASN A 20 25.74 48.97 -10.05
C ASN A 20 25.78 47.42 -10.09
N ARG A 21 26.86 46.87 -10.66
CA ARG A 21 27.12 45.44 -10.90
C ARG A 21 26.96 44.59 -9.63
N SER A 22 27.21 45.18 -8.45
CA SER A 22 27.06 44.52 -7.14
C SER A 22 25.60 44.27 -6.75
N ARG A 23 24.69 45.22 -7.03
CA ARG A 23 23.25 45.09 -6.76
C ARG A 23 22.59 44.09 -7.70
N GLN A 24 22.97 44.07 -8.98
CA GLN A 24 22.48 43.09 -9.96
C GLN A 24 22.88 41.65 -9.60
N GLY A 25 24.14 41.42 -9.18
CA GLY A 25 24.60 40.09 -8.75
C GLY A 25 23.91 39.58 -7.48
N HIS A 26 23.66 40.47 -6.50
CA HIS A 26 22.95 40.10 -5.28
C HIS A 26 21.45 39.82 -5.51
N GLN A 27 20.80 40.61 -6.36
CA GLN A 27 19.40 40.39 -6.77
C GLN A 27 19.23 39.10 -7.59
N ASN A 28 20.16 38.80 -8.50
CA ASN A 28 20.13 37.57 -9.28
C ASN A 28 20.39 36.32 -8.42
N LYS A 29 21.29 36.40 -7.43
CA LYS A 29 21.49 35.32 -6.45
C LYS A 29 20.22 35.06 -5.62
N LYS A 30 19.59 36.11 -5.09
CA LYS A 30 18.33 35.99 -4.32
C LYS A 30 17.19 35.37 -5.13
N LYS A 31 17.00 35.79 -6.39
CA LYS A 31 16.01 35.20 -7.31
C LYS A 31 16.30 33.72 -7.60
N CYS A 32 17.56 33.36 -7.78
CA CYS A 32 17.97 31.96 -7.98
C CYS A 32 17.70 31.11 -6.73
N TYR A 33 18.00 31.61 -5.53
CA TYR A 33 17.69 30.93 -4.26
C TYR A 33 16.19 30.74 -4.04
N CYS A 34 15.36 31.75 -4.33
CA CYS A 34 13.90 31.61 -4.24
C CYS A 34 13.33 30.61 -5.26
N ALA A 35 13.84 30.59 -6.49
CA ALA A 35 13.44 29.63 -7.51
C ALA A 35 13.84 28.18 -7.11
N ILE A 36 15.06 27.99 -6.62
CA ILE A 36 15.55 26.68 -6.15
C ILE A 36 14.73 26.20 -4.94
N LEU A 37 14.46 27.07 -3.94
CA LEU A 37 13.63 26.72 -2.79
C LEU A 37 12.19 26.36 -3.20
N SER A 38 11.63 27.04 -4.21
CA SER A 38 10.31 26.73 -4.77
C SER A 38 10.30 25.38 -5.51
N CYS A 39 11.33 25.07 -6.30
CA CYS A 39 11.47 23.77 -6.98
C CYS A 39 11.68 22.62 -5.99
N VAL A 40 12.46 22.83 -4.94
CA VAL A 40 12.67 21.83 -3.88
C VAL A 40 11.38 21.60 -3.09
N GLY A 41 10.66 22.67 -2.73
CA GLY A 41 9.37 22.55 -2.05
C GLY A 41 8.31 21.82 -2.87
N THR A 42 8.20 22.13 -4.17
CA THR A 42 7.28 21.43 -5.08
C THR A 42 7.64 19.96 -5.28
N LEU A 43 8.93 19.63 -5.39
CA LEU A 43 9.38 18.24 -5.46
C LEU A 43 9.04 17.45 -4.18
N ILE A 44 9.27 18.05 -3.00
CA ILE A 44 8.91 17.42 -1.72
C ILE A 44 7.41 17.13 -1.65
N ILE A 45 6.57 18.08 -2.09
CA ILE A 45 5.11 17.91 -2.13
C ILE A 45 4.72 16.78 -3.08
N LEU A 46 5.30 16.71 -4.27
CA LEU A 46 5.01 15.64 -5.23
C LEU A 46 5.42 14.26 -4.70
N VAL A 47 6.58 14.16 -4.05
CA VAL A 47 7.03 12.92 -3.41
C VAL A 47 6.08 12.54 -2.28
N ALA A 48 5.67 13.49 -1.43
CA ALA A 48 4.73 13.22 -0.35
C ALA A 48 3.34 12.77 -0.87
N ILE A 49 2.85 13.36 -1.96
CA ILE A 49 1.60 12.92 -2.60
C ILE A 49 1.77 11.51 -3.16
N ALA A 50 2.88 11.22 -3.85
CA ALA A 50 3.14 9.90 -4.40
C ALA A 50 3.24 8.83 -3.29
N THR A 51 3.90 9.11 -2.17
CA THR A 51 3.97 8.17 -1.04
C THR A 51 2.60 7.97 -0.40
N ILE A 52 1.79 9.01 -0.24
CA ILE A 52 0.42 8.90 0.27
C ILE A 52 -0.41 8.00 -0.65
N VAL A 53 -0.30 8.17 -1.97
CA VAL A 53 -1.00 7.33 -2.95
C VAL A 53 -0.55 5.87 -2.83
N LEU A 54 0.76 5.60 -2.79
CA LEU A 54 1.27 4.24 -2.65
C LEU A 54 0.76 3.52 -1.39
N ILE A 55 0.76 4.23 -0.25
CA ILE A 55 0.29 3.67 1.02
C ILE A 55 -1.22 3.48 1.02
N ALA A 56 -1.97 4.42 0.44
CA ALA A 56 -3.43 4.37 0.38
C ALA A 56 -3.96 3.26 -0.53
N PHE A 57 -3.19 2.86 -1.54
CA PHE A 57 -3.57 1.83 -2.50
C PHE A 57 -2.76 0.54 -2.36
N HIS A 58 -2.20 0.28 -1.19
CA HIS A 58 -1.47 -0.97 -0.93
C HIS A 58 -2.40 -2.17 -1.11
N ALA A 59 -1.99 -3.13 -1.96
CA ALA A 59 -2.80 -4.26 -2.35
C ALA A 59 -3.19 -5.11 -1.14
N SER A 60 -4.50 -5.16 -0.89
CA SER A 60 -5.06 -5.85 0.25
C SER A 60 -6.52 -6.21 0.01
N CYS A 61 -7.05 -7.04 0.89
CA CYS A 61 -8.43 -7.45 0.87
C CYS A 61 -8.95 -7.69 2.28
N LYS A 62 -10.18 -7.23 2.54
CA LYS A 62 -10.96 -7.60 3.72
C LYS A 62 -12.26 -8.30 3.28
N ILE A 63 -12.61 -9.38 3.95
CA ILE A 63 -13.85 -10.11 3.71
C ILE A 63 -14.51 -10.39 5.05
N THR A 64 -15.83 -10.22 5.11
CA THR A 64 -16.62 -10.67 6.25
C THR A 64 -17.42 -11.89 5.83
N TRP A 65 -17.32 -12.98 6.58
CA TRP A 65 -18.18 -14.14 6.42
C TRP A 65 -19.07 -14.35 7.63
N GLN A 66 -20.28 -14.83 7.39
CA GLN A 66 -21.21 -15.26 8.43
C GLN A 66 -21.48 -16.75 8.29
N PHE A 67 -21.67 -17.43 9.42
CA PHE A 67 -21.98 -18.86 9.49
C PHE A 67 -22.99 -19.14 10.61
N ASN A 68 -23.85 -20.13 10.40
CA ASN A 68 -24.69 -20.72 11.45
C ASN A 68 -24.03 -22.00 12.00
N GLU A 69 -22.78 -21.85 12.40
CA GLU A 69 -21.92 -22.90 12.94
C GLU A 69 -20.99 -22.28 13.98
N ASP A 70 -20.53 -23.05 14.98
CA ASP A 70 -19.68 -22.52 16.05
C ASP A 70 -18.31 -22.08 15.52
N CYS A 71 -17.79 -20.96 16.04
CA CYS A 71 -16.51 -20.42 15.59
C CYS A 71 -15.33 -21.35 15.82
N ASP A 72 -15.35 -22.28 16.80
CA ASP A 72 -14.27 -23.24 16.95
C ASP A 72 -14.29 -24.28 15.83
N THR A 73 -15.46 -24.67 15.33
CA THR A 73 -15.59 -25.51 14.13
C THR A 73 -15.04 -24.79 12.91
N ILE A 74 -15.48 -23.54 12.68
CA ILE A 74 -15.03 -22.72 11.54
C ILE A 74 -13.52 -22.46 11.58
N ARG A 75 -12.99 -22.08 12.74
CA ARG A 75 -11.54 -21.86 12.95
C ARG A 75 -10.73 -23.11 12.64
N LYS A 76 -11.14 -24.27 13.19
CA LYS A 76 -10.44 -25.54 12.94
C LYS A 76 -10.45 -25.89 11.47
N ALA A 77 -11.55 -25.65 10.74
CA ALA A 77 -11.62 -25.91 9.32
C ALA A 77 -10.60 -25.07 8.54
N ILE A 78 -10.50 -23.77 8.84
CA ILE A 78 -9.51 -22.87 8.23
C ILE A 78 -8.07 -23.33 8.54
N VAL A 79 -7.77 -23.63 9.81
CA VAL A 79 -6.42 -24.04 10.23
C VAL A 79 -6.03 -25.40 9.64
N ASN A 80 -6.94 -26.36 9.62
CA ASN A 80 -6.71 -27.63 8.94
C ASN A 80 -6.44 -27.43 7.44
N GLN A 81 -7.16 -26.50 6.80
CA GLN A 81 -6.94 -26.20 5.39
C GLN A 81 -5.58 -25.55 5.12
N ILE A 82 -5.14 -24.64 5.98
CA ILE A 82 -3.78 -24.08 5.95
C ILE A 82 -2.74 -25.22 6.02
N HIS A 83 -2.90 -26.15 6.96
CA HIS A 83 -2.00 -27.30 7.09
C HIS A 83 -2.01 -28.20 5.85
N ASN A 84 -3.20 -28.48 5.29
CA ASN A 84 -3.34 -29.30 4.07
C ASN A 84 -2.65 -28.69 2.85
N TRP A 85 -2.46 -27.37 2.81
CA TRP A 85 -1.86 -26.64 1.72
C TRP A 85 -0.50 -26.05 2.08
N THR A 86 0.29 -26.72 2.92
CA THR A 86 1.63 -26.22 3.29
C THR A 86 2.68 -26.44 2.20
N SER A 87 2.58 -27.52 1.41
CA SER A 87 3.51 -27.83 0.32
C SER A 87 3.07 -27.21 -1.01
N ASP A 88 3.96 -27.23 -2.00
CA ASP A 88 3.73 -26.79 -3.39
C ASP A 88 2.96 -27.79 -4.25
N THR A 89 2.61 -28.97 -3.70
CA THR A 89 2.07 -30.12 -4.45
C THR A 89 0.84 -29.78 -5.27
N ASN A 90 -0.01 -28.87 -4.78
CA ASN A 90 -1.25 -28.47 -5.43
C ASN A 90 -1.09 -27.35 -6.46
N CYS A 91 0.12 -26.79 -6.61
CA CYS A 91 0.40 -25.67 -7.52
C CYS A 91 1.51 -25.97 -8.52
N GLN A 92 1.93 -27.23 -8.64
CA GLN A 92 2.99 -27.64 -9.57
C GLN A 92 2.68 -27.26 -11.04
N TYR A 93 1.39 -27.14 -11.38
CA TYR A 93 0.91 -26.76 -12.72
C TYR A 93 0.19 -25.41 -12.72
N GLY A 94 0.42 -24.58 -11.71
CA GLY A 94 -0.28 -23.31 -11.45
C GLY A 94 -1.38 -23.45 -10.40
N GLY A 95 -1.97 -22.31 -10.04
CA GLY A 95 -2.94 -22.14 -8.96
C GLY A 95 -2.30 -21.58 -7.68
N GLU A 96 -3.15 -21.24 -6.71
CA GLU A 96 -2.76 -20.55 -5.45
C GLU A 96 -3.33 -21.30 -4.23
N LYS A 97 -3.42 -22.63 -4.32
CA LYS A 97 -4.01 -23.55 -3.32
C LYS A 97 -2.94 -24.43 -2.64
N CYS A 98 -1.85 -23.80 -2.23
CA CYS A 98 -0.61 -24.39 -1.72
C CYS A 98 0.18 -23.32 -0.94
N LEU A 99 1.32 -23.67 -0.34
CA LEU A 99 2.23 -22.71 0.32
C LEU A 99 1.56 -21.76 1.34
N TYR A 100 0.54 -22.24 2.04
CA TYR A 100 -0.04 -21.56 3.21
C TYR A 100 0.69 -22.00 4.47
N HIS A 101 0.96 -21.05 5.36
CA HIS A 101 1.73 -21.30 6.56
C HIS A 101 1.11 -20.63 7.77
N LEU A 102 0.80 -21.42 8.80
CA LEU A 102 0.30 -20.94 10.07
C LEU A 102 1.43 -20.23 10.86
N ILE A 103 1.15 -19.05 11.41
CA ILE A 103 2.03 -18.33 12.33
C ILE A 103 1.56 -18.54 13.77
N SER A 104 0.27 -18.29 14.02
CA SER A 104 -0.31 -18.44 15.35
C SER A 104 -1.81 -18.69 15.29
N GLU A 105 -2.31 -19.32 16.35
CA GLU A 105 -3.72 -19.64 16.52
C GLU A 105 -4.13 -19.37 17.97
N THR A 106 -5.28 -18.73 18.12
CA THR A 106 -6.01 -18.56 19.38
C THR A 106 -7.49 -18.77 19.10
N PRO A 107 -8.35 -18.96 20.12
CA PRO A 107 -9.79 -19.06 19.90
C PRO A 107 -10.42 -17.86 19.18
N LYS A 108 -9.79 -16.68 19.24
CA LYS A 108 -10.30 -15.44 18.62
C LYS A 108 -9.62 -15.09 17.31
N MET A 109 -8.45 -15.63 17.02
CA MET A 109 -7.62 -15.16 15.92
C MET A 109 -6.73 -16.25 15.35
N VAL A 110 -6.64 -16.31 14.03
CA VAL A 110 -5.64 -17.07 13.28
C VAL A 110 -4.80 -16.09 12.49
N VAL A 111 -3.47 -16.25 12.56
CA VAL A 111 -2.50 -15.50 11.77
C VAL A 111 -1.71 -16.48 10.92
N ALA A 112 -1.61 -16.20 9.63
CA ALA A 112 -0.94 -17.03 8.65
C ALA A 112 -0.29 -16.16 7.57
N TYR A 113 0.40 -16.78 6.62
CA TYR A 113 0.79 -16.16 5.38
C TYR A 113 0.65 -17.14 4.21
N HIS A 114 0.58 -16.60 3.02
CA HIS A 114 0.65 -17.34 1.77
C HIS A 114 1.88 -16.88 0.98
N VAL A 115 2.51 -17.81 0.25
CA VAL A 115 3.61 -17.49 -0.66
C VAL A 115 3.16 -17.84 -2.08
N THR A 116 3.06 -16.83 -2.95
CA THR A 116 2.66 -17.05 -4.34
C THR A 116 3.63 -18.04 -5.01
N PRO A 117 3.18 -19.11 -5.68
CA PRO A 117 4.06 -20.18 -6.16
C PRO A 117 5.09 -19.75 -7.19
N LYS A 118 4.74 -18.78 -8.04
CA LYS A 118 5.60 -18.35 -9.15
C LYS A 118 6.58 -17.24 -8.78
N ALA A 119 6.08 -16.20 -8.10
CA ALA A 119 6.88 -15.00 -7.79
C ALA A 119 7.47 -15.03 -6.38
N HIS A 120 7.05 -15.98 -5.54
CA HIS A 120 7.44 -16.11 -4.14
C HIS A 120 7.19 -14.85 -3.30
N TYR A 121 6.18 -14.07 -3.68
CA TYR A 121 5.68 -12.96 -2.88
C TYR A 121 4.95 -13.48 -1.66
N ARG A 122 5.12 -12.79 -0.54
CA ARG A 122 4.49 -13.14 0.72
C ARG A 122 3.33 -12.20 0.98
N ASP A 123 2.17 -12.78 1.26
CA ASP A 123 0.97 -12.07 1.66
C ASP A 123 0.55 -12.53 3.06
N ASN A 124 0.35 -11.58 3.97
CA ASN A 124 -0.03 -11.84 5.35
C ASN A 124 -1.53 -12.04 5.47
N LEU A 125 -1.94 -13.09 6.18
CA LEU A 125 -3.34 -13.47 6.39
C LEU A 125 -3.71 -13.35 7.87
N LYS A 126 -4.91 -12.82 8.14
CA LYS A 126 -5.50 -12.77 9.48
C LYS A 126 -6.97 -13.11 9.42
N PHE A 127 -7.45 -13.89 10.37
CA PHE A 127 -8.85 -14.21 10.57
C PHE A 127 -9.23 -13.89 12.01
N LEU A 128 -10.21 -13.01 12.20
CA LEU A 128 -10.79 -12.69 13.50
C LEU A 128 -12.15 -13.37 13.63
N PHE A 129 -12.36 -14.10 14.72
CA PHE A 129 -13.58 -14.87 14.98
C PHE A 129 -14.42 -14.17 16.05
N ILE A 130 -15.68 -13.91 15.72
CA ILE A 130 -16.64 -13.24 16.59
C ILE A 130 -17.81 -14.21 16.80
N LYS A 131 -17.93 -14.72 18.04
CA LYS A 131 -19.02 -15.60 18.45
C LYS A 131 -20.30 -14.79 18.69
N ASP A 132 -21.42 -15.32 18.23
CA ASP A 132 -22.78 -14.78 18.44
C ASP A 132 -22.89 -13.26 18.21
N PRO A 133 -22.50 -12.73 17.03
CA PRO A 133 -22.47 -11.29 16.77
C PRO A 133 -23.87 -10.64 16.77
N GLY A 134 -24.94 -11.43 16.69
CA GLY A 134 -26.33 -10.96 16.60
C GLY A 134 -27.07 -11.57 15.41
N ASP A 135 -28.34 -11.20 15.25
CA ASP A 135 -29.17 -11.51 14.07
C ASP A 135 -29.26 -13.00 13.68
N GLY A 136 -29.10 -13.89 14.67
CA GLY A 136 -29.16 -15.34 14.47
C GLY A 136 -27.90 -15.96 13.86
N VAL A 137 -26.83 -15.18 13.67
CA VAL A 137 -25.50 -15.65 13.24
C VAL A 137 -24.77 -16.25 14.45
N GLN A 138 -24.14 -17.42 14.29
CA GLN A 138 -23.37 -18.06 15.37
C GLN A 138 -21.89 -17.71 15.30
N CYS A 139 -21.36 -17.53 14.09
CA CYS A 139 -19.98 -17.10 13.89
C CYS A 139 -19.88 -16.08 12.76
N GLU A 140 -19.26 -14.93 13.05
CA GLU A 140 -18.71 -14.04 12.04
C GLU A 140 -17.19 -14.20 12.00
N VAL A 141 -16.64 -14.23 10.79
CA VAL A 141 -15.20 -14.23 10.53
C VAL A 141 -14.83 -13.01 9.71
N GLN A 142 -13.92 -12.19 10.22
CA GLN A 142 -13.31 -11.11 9.44
C GLN A 142 -11.93 -11.56 8.94
N GLY A 143 -11.83 -11.81 7.64
CA GLY A 143 -10.60 -12.14 6.94
C GLY A 143 -9.88 -10.89 6.44
N PHE A 144 -8.56 -10.90 6.51
CA PHE A 144 -7.70 -9.87 5.95
C PHE A 144 -6.48 -10.50 5.29
N SER A 145 -6.17 -10.07 4.06
CA SER A 145 -4.93 -10.39 3.34
C SER A 145 -4.27 -9.12 2.85
N ALA A 146 -2.95 -8.99 3.01
CA ALA A 146 -2.20 -7.89 2.43
C ALA A 146 -0.78 -8.32 2.03
N SER A 147 -0.31 -7.79 0.90
CA SER A 147 1.04 -8.08 0.44
C SER A 147 2.10 -7.47 1.36
N GLU A 148 3.25 -8.12 1.51
CA GLU A 148 4.41 -7.50 2.17
C GLU A 148 5.16 -6.53 1.25
N ILE A 149 4.89 -6.57 -0.05
CA ILE A 149 5.56 -5.72 -1.03
C ILE A 149 4.95 -4.34 -1.01
N PHE A 150 5.62 -3.38 -0.36
CA PHE A 150 5.14 -2.02 -0.12
C PHE A 150 4.77 -1.19 -1.38
N TYR A 151 5.15 -1.65 -2.58
CA TYR A 151 4.83 -1.02 -3.86
C TYR A 151 3.85 -1.83 -4.71
N ALA A 152 3.27 -2.90 -4.17
CA ALA A 152 2.19 -3.63 -4.81
C ALA A 152 0.89 -2.83 -4.68
N ILE A 153 0.53 -2.10 -5.74
CA ILE A 153 -0.74 -1.33 -5.81
C ILE A 153 -1.88 -2.20 -6.35
N LEU A 154 -1.55 -3.05 -7.30
CA LEU A 154 -2.46 -3.97 -8.00
C LEU A 154 -1.98 -5.39 -7.76
N ASP A 155 -2.91 -6.33 -7.64
CA ASP A 155 -2.62 -7.73 -7.30
C ASP A 155 -3.46 -8.75 -8.09
N PHE A 156 -4.23 -8.30 -9.09
CA PHE A 156 -5.14 -9.15 -9.86
C PHE A 156 -6.09 -9.98 -9.00
N GLY A 157 -6.44 -9.47 -7.81
CA GLY A 157 -7.30 -10.15 -6.85
C GLY A 157 -6.59 -11.23 -6.02
N THR A 158 -5.25 -11.31 -6.05
CA THR A 158 -4.48 -12.30 -5.26
C THR A 158 -4.84 -12.26 -3.78
N ASN A 159 -4.94 -11.08 -3.16
CA ASN A 159 -5.30 -10.99 -1.74
C ASN A 159 -6.73 -11.48 -1.45
N TYR A 160 -7.68 -11.27 -2.37
CA TYR A 160 -9.00 -11.88 -2.28
C TYR A 160 -8.90 -13.41 -2.40
N CYS A 161 -8.18 -13.90 -3.39
CA CYS A 161 -8.06 -15.34 -3.65
C CYS A 161 -7.34 -16.09 -2.53
N ASN A 162 -6.33 -15.49 -1.89
CA ASN A 162 -5.66 -16.08 -0.72
C ASN A 162 -6.65 -16.42 0.40
N LEU A 163 -7.63 -15.53 0.63
CA LEU A 163 -8.67 -15.72 1.62
C LEU A 163 -9.75 -16.69 1.14
N HIS A 164 -10.33 -16.42 -0.04
CA HIS A 164 -11.43 -17.18 -0.61
C HIS A 164 -11.07 -18.66 -0.82
N ASN A 165 -9.84 -18.95 -1.26
CA ASN A 165 -9.39 -20.32 -1.47
C ASN A 165 -9.40 -21.13 -0.17
N LEU A 166 -9.04 -20.56 0.98
CA LEU A 166 -9.08 -21.28 2.27
C LEU A 166 -10.51 -21.60 2.70
N ILE A 167 -11.45 -20.68 2.48
CA ILE A 167 -12.87 -20.89 2.78
C ILE A 167 -13.45 -22.02 1.92
N VAL A 168 -13.30 -21.93 0.60
CA VAL A 168 -13.82 -22.94 -0.33
C VAL A 168 -13.06 -24.28 -0.21
N GLY A 169 -11.75 -24.23 0.01
CA GLY A 169 -10.91 -25.41 0.19
C GLY A 169 -11.29 -26.22 1.42
N SER A 170 -11.65 -25.54 2.51
CA SER A 170 -12.10 -26.17 3.76
C SER A 170 -13.55 -26.68 3.70
N GLY A 171 -14.31 -26.27 2.68
CA GLY A 171 -15.71 -26.67 2.47
C GLY A 171 -16.73 -25.90 3.33
N ILE A 172 -16.28 -24.92 4.11
CA ILE A 172 -17.17 -24.12 4.96
C ILE A 172 -18.01 -23.10 4.14
N ASP A 173 -17.72 -22.92 2.85
CA ASP A 173 -18.59 -22.20 1.91
C ASP A 173 -19.98 -22.85 1.74
N ARG A 174 -20.14 -24.09 2.21
CA ARG A 174 -21.35 -24.91 2.01
C ARG A 174 -22.12 -25.17 3.30
N VAL A 175 -21.65 -24.68 4.43
CA VAL A 175 -22.35 -24.87 5.72
C VAL A 175 -23.54 -23.90 5.81
N PRO A 176 -24.56 -24.21 6.63
CA PRO A 176 -25.71 -23.33 6.81
C PRO A 176 -25.31 -21.93 7.25
N GLY A 177 -26.03 -20.94 6.75
CA GLY A 177 -25.82 -19.53 7.11
C GLY A 177 -24.61 -18.87 6.43
N TYR A 178 -23.89 -19.57 5.55
CA TYR A 178 -22.79 -18.97 4.78
C TYR A 178 -23.24 -17.71 4.04
N LYS A 179 -22.56 -16.60 4.32
CA LYS A 179 -22.62 -15.36 3.54
C LYS A 179 -21.22 -14.79 3.43
N GLU A 180 -20.90 -14.18 2.30
CA GLU A 180 -19.65 -13.47 2.05
C GLU A 180 -19.97 -12.02 1.69
N GLU A 181 -19.33 -11.07 2.38
CA GLU A 181 -19.46 -9.64 2.13
C GLU A 181 -18.09 -9.02 1.82
N THR A 182 -17.95 -8.51 0.59
CA THR A 182 -16.79 -7.77 0.12
C THR A 182 -17.13 -6.96 -1.15
N SER A 183 -16.20 -6.17 -1.67
CA SER A 183 -16.36 -5.38 -2.90
C SER A 183 -15.01 -4.87 -3.42
N ASP A 184 -14.99 -4.28 -4.63
CA ASP A 184 -13.80 -3.62 -5.19
C ASP A 184 -13.29 -2.43 -4.36
N SER A 185 -14.14 -1.81 -3.53
CA SER A 185 -13.72 -0.74 -2.62
C SER A 185 -13.05 -1.27 -1.35
N ILE A 186 -13.12 -2.58 -1.11
CA ILE A 186 -12.59 -3.26 0.09
C ILE A 186 -11.42 -4.17 -0.29
N CYS A 187 -11.48 -4.79 -1.47
CA CYS A 187 -10.47 -5.71 -1.98
C CYS A 187 -9.97 -5.23 -3.33
N THR A 188 -8.64 -5.09 -3.43
CA THR A 188 -7.97 -4.71 -4.66
C THR A 188 -8.36 -5.67 -5.79
N GLN A 189 -8.94 -5.12 -6.87
CA GLN A 189 -9.26 -5.85 -8.09
C GLN A 189 -10.19 -7.08 -7.90
N TYR A 190 -11.08 -7.03 -6.91
CA TYR A 190 -12.03 -8.12 -6.60
C TYR A 190 -12.84 -8.61 -7.80
N SER A 191 -13.48 -7.71 -8.56
CA SER A 191 -14.39 -8.08 -9.65
C SER A 191 -13.70 -8.74 -10.85
N ILE A 192 -12.37 -8.67 -10.94
CA ILE A 192 -11.57 -9.32 -11.98
C ILE A 192 -10.78 -10.53 -11.45
N ALA A 193 -10.94 -10.87 -10.17
CA ALA A 193 -10.17 -11.93 -9.53
C ALA A 193 -10.46 -13.29 -10.18
N ASN A 194 -9.39 -14.06 -10.40
CA ASN A 194 -9.49 -15.44 -10.87
C ASN A 194 -8.75 -16.38 -9.92
N CYS A 195 -9.47 -16.93 -8.95
CA CYS A 195 -8.88 -17.78 -7.90
C CYS A 195 -8.53 -19.20 -8.36
N THR A 196 -8.63 -19.47 -9.66
CA THR A 196 -8.28 -20.76 -10.26
C THR A 196 -7.00 -20.72 -11.11
N HIS A 197 -6.47 -19.52 -11.41
CA HIS A 197 -5.36 -19.35 -12.34
C HIS A 197 -4.36 -18.30 -11.85
N PHE A 198 -3.17 -18.72 -11.38
CA PHE A 198 -1.92 -17.94 -11.33
C PHE A 198 -0.67 -18.84 -11.27
#